data_AF-A0AAD9CFN0-F1
#
_entry.id   AF-A0AAD9CFN0-F1
#
_cell.length_a   1.000
_cell.length_b   1.000
_cell.length_c   1.000
_cell.angle_alpha   90.00
_cell.angle_beta   90.00
_cell.angle_gamma   90.00
#
_symmetry.space_group_name_H-M   'P 1'
#
loop_
_entity.id
_entity.type
_entity.pdbx_description
1 polymer ?
#
loop_
_entity_poly.entity_id
_entity_poly.type
_entity_poly.pdbx_seq_one_letter_code
_entity_poly.pdbx_strand_id
1 'polypeptide(L)'
;MDMDPNVLFLLHREPPMFDEIRPEYNRYQNILLKRPPSEWQEALRTTDLREPARVQVYSPLQEKLELFSSEAHQILDLVTEFTDQVLSLTRISNWVDEPLKELMQDIETNSKKMEEDDEKLMLQLDEMKDRIASDQERAATLKRKVQLHDSLKTEDHDMMSDALGVKITEVHRCCVDSRLTYLSTLEKLSSVEYRISLLFQFLESIPKENLETLRLIKDSERTSRLREEQLRLERQKHLEMLKKCKQRSMDESKKKTGRKLRPRCFPVEQKITVSEEDNIPAEEELHAFLFEDDE
;
A
#
# COMPACT_ATOMS: atom_id res chain seq x y z
N MET A 1 18.37 -32.61 -54.04
CA MET A 1 19.42 -33.17 -54.91
C MET A 1 20.40 -33.84 -53.98
N ASP A 2 20.40 -35.17 -53.91
CA ASP A 2 21.30 -35.91 -53.03
C ASP A 2 22.65 -36.05 -53.73
N MET A 3 23.67 -35.36 -53.19
CA MET A 3 25.06 -35.52 -53.60
C MET A 3 25.65 -36.78 -52.95
N ASP A 4 26.44 -37.52 -53.71
CA ASP A 4 27.13 -38.74 -53.27
C ASP A 4 27.98 -38.47 -52.00
N PRO A 5 27.85 -39.28 -50.94
CA PRO A 5 28.63 -39.13 -49.71
C PRO A 5 30.15 -39.08 -49.91
N ASN A 6 30.68 -39.74 -50.95
CA ASN A 6 32.12 -39.68 -51.26
C ASN A 6 32.55 -38.30 -51.78
N VAL A 7 31.67 -37.58 -52.46
CA VAL A 7 31.94 -36.24 -52.96
C VAL A 7 31.94 -35.24 -51.81
N LEU A 8 31.04 -35.42 -50.83
CA LEU A 8 31.02 -34.62 -49.60
C LEU A 8 32.31 -34.82 -48.77
N PHE A 9 32.82 -36.05 -48.71
CA PHE A 9 34.05 -36.39 -47.99
C PHE A 9 35.30 -35.77 -48.62
N LEU A 10 35.35 -35.65 -49.95
CA LEU A 10 36.47 -35.01 -50.65
C LEU A 10 36.43 -33.48 -50.55
N LEU A 11 35.24 -32.87 -50.47
CA LEU A 11 35.07 -31.42 -50.31
C LEU A 11 35.35 -30.93 -48.88
N HIS A 12 35.15 -31.79 -47.87
CA HIS A 12 35.45 -31.47 -46.46
C HIS A 12 36.85 -31.85 -45.98
N ARG A 13 37.67 -32.50 -46.83
CA ARG A 13 39.03 -32.85 -46.47
C ARG A 13 39.93 -31.64 -46.63
N GLU A 14 40.33 -31.02 -45.52
CA GLU A 14 41.32 -29.95 -45.52
C GLU A 14 42.58 -30.40 -46.28
N PRO A 15 43.11 -29.59 -47.23
CA PRO A 15 44.33 -29.93 -47.93
C PRO A 15 45.47 -30.04 -46.91
N PRO A 16 46.28 -31.12 -46.95
CA PRO A 16 47.36 -31.29 -46.00
C PRO A 16 48.32 -30.09 -46.07
N MET A 17 48.66 -29.53 -44.90
CA MET A 17 49.54 -28.38 -44.79
C MET A 17 50.88 -28.69 -45.48
N PHE A 18 51.44 -27.69 -46.16
CA PHE A 18 52.66 -27.85 -46.98
C PHE A 18 53.84 -28.45 -46.18
N ASP A 19 53.85 -28.26 -44.86
CA ASP A 19 54.85 -28.81 -43.95
C ASP A 19 54.72 -30.33 -43.71
N GLU A 20 53.54 -30.93 -43.91
CA GLU A 20 53.33 -32.38 -43.82
C GLU A 20 53.77 -33.12 -45.09
N ILE A 21 53.67 -32.47 -46.25
CA ILE A 21 54.01 -33.07 -47.57
C ILE A 21 55.51 -32.89 -47.91
N ARG A 22 56.13 -31.82 -47.40
CA ARG A 22 57.55 -31.49 -47.64
C ARG A 22 58.54 -32.63 -47.34
N PRO A 23 58.41 -33.41 -46.24
CA PRO A 23 59.32 -34.50 -45.94
C PRO A 23 59.23 -35.65 -46.94
N GLU A 24 58.01 -35.99 -47.39
CA GLU A 24 57.78 -37.04 -48.38
C GLU A 24 58.28 -36.61 -49.76
N TYR A 25 58.02 -35.37 -50.15
CA TYR A 25 58.55 -34.79 -51.39
C TYR A 25 60.08 -34.80 -51.41
N ASN A 26 60.73 -34.40 -50.32
CA ASN A 26 62.19 -34.44 -50.20
C ASN A 26 62.76 -35.86 -50.21
N ARG A 27 62.03 -36.85 -49.67
CA ARG A 27 62.38 -38.28 -49.78
C ARG A 27 62.30 -38.75 -51.22
N TYR A 28 61.21 -38.42 -51.90
CA TYR A 28 60.97 -38.80 -53.28
C TYR A 28 62.01 -38.19 -54.23
N GLN A 29 62.30 -36.90 -54.07
CA GLN A 29 63.39 -36.19 -54.76
C GLN A 29 64.76 -36.86 -54.54
N ASN A 30 65.08 -37.25 -53.31
CA ASN A 30 66.34 -37.95 -53.00
C ASN A 30 66.43 -39.33 -53.66
N ILE A 31 65.31 -40.05 -53.80
CA ILE A 31 65.27 -41.36 -54.47
C ILE A 31 65.47 -41.19 -55.97
N LEU A 32 64.79 -40.22 -56.59
CA LEU A 32 64.94 -39.90 -58.01
C LEU A 32 66.38 -39.48 -58.36
N LEU A 33 67.05 -38.73 -57.48
CA LEU A 33 68.43 -38.30 -57.70
C LEU A 33 69.44 -39.45 -57.55
N LYS A 34 69.20 -40.39 -56.61
CA LYS A 34 70.10 -41.54 -56.38
C LYS A 34 69.93 -42.64 -57.43
N ARG A 35 68.74 -42.76 -58.03
CA ARG A 35 68.48 -43.75 -59.07
C ARG A 35 67.47 -43.18 -60.08
N PRO A 36 67.95 -42.41 -61.08
CA PRO A 36 67.08 -41.85 -62.11
C PRO A 36 66.39 -42.99 -62.87
N PRO A 37 65.08 -42.86 -63.20
CA PRO A 37 64.40 -43.78 -64.10
C PRO A 37 65.15 -43.91 -65.43
N SER A 38 65.12 -45.10 -66.06
CA SER A 38 65.90 -45.37 -67.30
C SER A 38 65.64 -44.35 -68.42
N GLU A 39 64.41 -43.83 -68.51
CA GLU A 39 63.99 -42.82 -69.48
C GLU A 39 64.77 -41.49 -69.32
N TRP A 40 65.17 -41.15 -68.10
CA TRP A 40 65.94 -39.93 -67.79
C TRP A 40 67.44 -40.11 -68.09
N GLN A 41 67.92 -41.36 -68.04
CA GLN A 41 69.28 -41.69 -68.43
C GLN A 41 69.47 -41.63 -69.95
N GLU A 42 68.43 -41.93 -70.73
CA GLU A 42 68.45 -41.82 -72.19
C GLU A 42 68.47 -40.35 -72.63
N ALA A 43 67.69 -39.48 -71.98
CA ALA A 43 67.68 -38.04 -72.25
C ALA A 43 69.02 -37.35 -71.95
N LEU A 44 69.72 -37.74 -70.87
CA LEU A 44 71.04 -37.20 -70.52
C LEU A 44 72.16 -37.70 -71.45
N ARG A 45 72.02 -38.89 -72.05
CA ARG A 45 72.96 -39.37 -73.08
C ARG A 45 72.83 -38.60 -74.40
N THR A 46 71.64 -38.07 -74.69
CA THR A 46 71.40 -37.27 -75.91
C THR A 46 71.88 -35.82 -75.81
N THR A 47 72.18 -35.32 -74.60
CA THR A 47 72.59 -33.92 -74.38
C THR A 47 74.09 -33.64 -74.46
N ASP A 48 74.96 -34.66 -74.55
CA ASP A 48 76.43 -34.50 -74.54
C ASP A 48 77.08 -34.47 -75.95
N LEU A 49 76.28 -34.24 -77.01
CA LEU A 49 76.79 -34.02 -78.37
C LEU A 49 76.43 -32.62 -78.87
N ARG A 50 77.41 -31.74 -78.74
CA ARG A 50 77.51 -30.41 -79.33
C ARG A 50 77.41 -30.46 -80.87
N GLU A 51 76.50 -29.65 -81.43
CA GLU A 51 76.25 -29.31 -82.84
C GLU A 51 77.49 -28.87 -83.67
N PRO A 52 77.40 -28.69 -85.02
CA PRO A 52 76.32 -29.02 -85.97
C PRO A 52 76.81 -29.74 -87.25
N ALA A 53 75.91 -30.45 -87.94
CA ALA A 53 76.06 -30.66 -89.38
C ALA A 53 74.68 -30.78 -90.05
N ARG A 54 74.39 -29.82 -90.94
CA ARG A 54 73.28 -29.87 -91.90
C ARG A 54 73.28 -31.24 -92.60
N VAL A 55 72.26 -32.04 -92.36
CA VAL A 55 71.85 -33.09 -93.28
C VAL A 55 70.36 -32.90 -93.52
N GLN A 56 70.04 -32.44 -94.73
CA GLN A 56 68.67 -32.53 -95.26
C GLN A 56 68.34 -34.01 -95.40
N VAL A 57 67.56 -34.54 -94.46
CA VAL A 57 66.87 -35.82 -94.62
C VAL A 57 65.39 -35.50 -94.82
N TYR A 58 64.98 -35.40 -96.08
CA TYR A 58 63.57 -35.49 -96.44
C TYR A 58 63.12 -36.93 -96.15
N SER A 59 62.25 -37.11 -95.16
CA SER A 59 61.71 -38.40 -94.73
C SER A 59 60.25 -38.23 -94.28
N PRO A 60 59.35 -39.22 -94.48
CA PRO A 60 57.95 -39.22 -94.02
C PRO A 60 57.76 -38.92 -92.51
N LEU A 61 58.85 -38.96 -91.74
CA LEU A 61 58.90 -38.57 -90.33
C LEU A 61 58.79 -37.06 -90.12
N GLN A 62 59.23 -36.21 -91.06
CA GLN A 62 59.12 -34.75 -90.97
C GLN A 62 57.65 -34.31 -91.09
N GLU A 63 56.91 -34.88 -92.05
CA GLU A 63 55.47 -34.64 -92.23
C GLU A 63 54.65 -35.18 -91.05
N LYS A 64 55.01 -36.35 -90.52
CA LYS A 64 54.40 -36.90 -89.31
C LYS A 64 54.69 -36.02 -88.08
N LEU A 65 55.91 -35.51 -87.95
CA LEU A 65 56.28 -34.61 -86.86
C LEU A 65 55.59 -33.24 -86.97
N GLU A 66 55.37 -32.73 -88.17
CA GLU A 66 54.59 -31.51 -88.42
C GLU A 66 53.08 -31.69 -88.13
N LEU A 67 52.51 -32.87 -88.41
CA LEU A 67 51.14 -33.22 -88.02
C LEU A 67 50.99 -33.36 -86.50
N PHE A 68 51.92 -34.07 -85.83
CA PHE A 68 51.95 -34.17 -84.36
C PHE A 68 52.19 -32.80 -83.70
N SER A 69 53.00 -31.94 -84.32
CA SER A 69 53.18 -30.55 -83.90
C SER A 69 51.86 -29.80 -84.02
N SER A 70 51.20 -29.81 -85.17
CA SER A 70 49.94 -29.06 -85.37
C SER A 70 48.82 -29.53 -84.41
N GLU A 71 48.71 -30.83 -84.15
CA GLU A 71 47.77 -31.40 -83.19
C GLU A 71 48.14 -31.07 -81.73
N ALA A 72 49.43 -31.04 -81.39
CA ALA A 72 49.91 -30.57 -80.08
C ALA A 72 49.66 -29.07 -79.85
N HIS A 73 49.76 -28.24 -80.89
CA HIS A 73 49.42 -26.81 -80.79
C HIS A 73 47.91 -26.60 -80.62
N GLN A 74 47.05 -27.38 -81.30
CA GLN A 74 45.61 -27.34 -81.06
C GLN A 74 45.23 -27.74 -79.63
N ILE A 75 45.88 -28.78 -79.08
CA ILE A 75 45.68 -29.18 -77.68
C ILE A 75 46.17 -28.08 -76.74
N LEU A 76 47.30 -27.44 -77.04
CA LEU A 76 47.82 -26.34 -76.23
C LEU A 76 46.85 -25.15 -76.21
N ASP A 77 46.32 -24.75 -77.37
CA ASP A 77 45.33 -23.67 -77.48
C ASP A 77 44.07 -24.00 -76.65
N LEU A 78 43.55 -25.24 -76.76
CA LEU A 78 42.45 -25.73 -75.94
C LEU A 78 42.77 -25.71 -74.44
N VAL A 79 43.97 -26.13 -74.04
CA VAL A 79 44.42 -26.11 -72.65
C VAL A 79 44.56 -24.69 -72.14
N THR A 80 45.08 -23.76 -72.95
CA THR A 80 45.18 -22.35 -72.58
C THR A 80 43.80 -21.70 -72.43
N GLU A 81 42.87 -21.96 -73.35
CA GLU A 81 41.50 -21.46 -73.25
C GLU A 81 40.79 -22.03 -72.03
N PHE A 82 40.95 -23.33 -71.76
CA PHE A 82 40.43 -23.97 -70.55
C PHE A 82 41.08 -23.40 -69.28
N THR A 83 42.37 -23.11 -69.30
CA THR A 83 43.08 -22.51 -68.16
C THR A 83 42.57 -21.10 -67.88
N ASP A 84 42.35 -20.30 -68.92
CA ASP A 84 41.77 -18.95 -68.79
C ASP A 84 40.34 -19.00 -68.24
N GLN A 85 39.53 -19.98 -68.67
CA GLN A 85 38.20 -20.20 -68.11
C GLN A 85 38.25 -20.57 -66.62
N VAL A 86 39.14 -21.48 -66.22
CA VAL A 86 39.31 -21.89 -64.82
C VAL A 86 39.79 -20.72 -63.96
N LEU A 87 40.72 -19.91 -64.45
CA LEU A 87 41.20 -18.72 -63.75
C LEU A 87 40.10 -17.65 -63.61
N SER A 88 39.28 -17.46 -64.65
CA SER A 88 38.11 -16.57 -64.60
C SER A 88 37.09 -17.02 -63.55
N LEU A 89 36.74 -18.31 -63.55
CA LEU A 89 35.83 -18.90 -62.54
C LEU A 89 36.39 -18.76 -61.13
N THR A 90 37.68 -19.00 -60.95
CA THR A 90 38.36 -18.83 -59.65
C THR A 90 38.28 -17.38 -59.17
N ARG A 91 38.48 -16.42 -60.07
CA ARG A 91 38.38 -14.99 -59.76
C ARG A 91 36.96 -14.59 -59.39
N ILE A 92 35.95 -15.11 -60.10
CA ILE A 92 34.53 -14.87 -59.81
C ILE A 92 34.17 -15.47 -58.45
N SER A 93 34.57 -16.71 -58.16
CA SER A 93 34.34 -17.36 -56.85
C SER A 93 34.91 -16.53 -55.72
N ASN A 94 36.20 -16.17 -55.80
CA ASN A 94 36.86 -15.38 -54.77
C ASN A 94 36.22 -13.99 -54.59
N TRP A 95 35.70 -13.38 -55.65
CA TRP A 95 35.00 -12.10 -55.58
C TRP A 95 33.63 -12.21 -54.88
N VAL A 96 32.93 -13.34 -55.04
CA VAL A 96 31.62 -13.60 -54.40
C VAL A 96 31.76 -14.10 -52.96
N ASP A 97 32.85 -14.79 -52.62
CA ASP A 97 33.00 -15.44 -51.31
C ASP A 97 32.99 -14.47 -50.13
N GLU A 98 33.64 -13.31 -50.25
CA GLU A 98 33.68 -12.32 -49.17
C GLU A 98 32.32 -11.64 -48.91
N PRO A 99 31.62 -11.06 -49.91
CA PRO A 99 30.30 -10.48 -49.67
C PRO A 99 29.27 -11.54 -49.27
N LEU A 100 29.44 -12.80 -49.65
CA LEU A 100 28.59 -13.89 -49.19
C LEU A 100 28.76 -14.15 -47.69
N LYS A 101 29.99 -14.14 -47.18
CA LYS A 101 30.26 -14.30 -45.74
C LYS A 101 29.71 -13.13 -44.93
N GLU A 102 29.89 -11.90 -45.41
CA GLU A 102 29.31 -10.71 -44.80
C GLU A 102 27.78 -10.82 -44.73
N LEU A 103 27.14 -11.19 -45.84
CA LEU A 103 25.69 -11.39 -45.88
C LEU A 103 25.22 -12.48 -44.91
N MET A 104 25.95 -13.60 -44.81
CA MET A 104 25.62 -14.66 -43.85
C MET A 104 25.74 -14.18 -42.41
N GLN A 105 26.77 -13.40 -42.09
CA GLN A 105 26.94 -12.80 -40.78
C GLN A 105 25.83 -11.79 -40.46
N ASP A 106 25.44 -10.98 -41.43
CA ASP A 106 24.33 -10.03 -41.29
C ASP A 106 22.99 -10.76 -41.04
N ILE A 107 22.72 -11.84 -41.78
CA ILE A 107 21.54 -12.68 -41.56
C ILE A 107 21.55 -13.28 -40.16
N GLU A 108 22.69 -13.84 -39.72
CA GLU A 108 22.84 -14.45 -38.40
C GLU A 108 22.63 -13.43 -37.27
N THR A 109 23.26 -12.25 -37.39
CA THR A 109 23.10 -11.19 -36.40
C THR A 109 21.68 -10.62 -36.40
N ASN A 110 21.03 -10.50 -37.55
CA ASN A 110 19.63 -10.07 -37.64
C ASN A 110 18.68 -11.13 -37.06
N SER A 111 18.93 -12.41 -37.31
CA SER A 111 18.16 -13.51 -36.73
C SER A 111 18.22 -13.49 -35.20
N LYS A 112 19.40 -13.28 -34.62
CA LYS A 112 19.56 -13.16 -33.16
C LYS A 112 18.81 -11.96 -32.58
N LYS A 113 18.90 -10.79 -33.24
CA LYS A 113 18.14 -9.61 -32.81
C LYS A 113 16.64 -9.85 -32.87
N MET A 114 16.17 -10.54 -33.91
CA MET A 114 14.76 -10.89 -34.05
C MET A 114 14.30 -11.86 -32.96
N GLU A 115 15.13 -12.83 -32.59
CA GLU A 115 14.84 -13.76 -31.50
C GLU A 115 14.82 -13.05 -30.13
N GLU A 116 15.76 -12.14 -29.87
CA GLU A 116 15.75 -11.28 -28.67
C GLU A 116 14.50 -10.38 -28.59
N ASP A 117 14.08 -9.79 -29.73
CA ASP A 117 12.87 -8.99 -29.81
C ASP A 117 11.60 -9.82 -29.59
N ASP A 118 11.55 -11.05 -30.13
CA ASP A 118 10.44 -11.98 -29.91
C ASP A 118 10.33 -12.39 -28.43
N GLU A 119 11.45 -12.70 -27.77
CA GLU A 119 11.48 -12.98 -26.33
C GLU A 119 10.96 -11.77 -25.51
N LYS A 120 11.39 -10.56 -25.88
CA LYS A 120 10.93 -9.32 -25.23
C LYS A 120 9.44 -9.08 -25.44
N LEU A 121 8.92 -9.31 -26.64
CA LEU A 121 7.50 -9.18 -26.95
C LEU A 121 6.68 -10.22 -26.19
N MET A 122 7.17 -11.45 -26.06
CA MET A 122 6.52 -12.49 -25.26
C MET A 122 6.43 -12.09 -23.79
N LEU A 123 7.51 -11.56 -23.21
CA LEU A 123 7.51 -11.04 -21.84
C LEU A 123 6.50 -9.91 -21.64
N GLN A 124 6.46 -8.94 -22.58
CA GLN A 124 5.48 -7.85 -22.53
C GLN A 124 4.04 -8.34 -22.65
N LEU A 125 3.82 -9.35 -23.49
CA LEU A 125 2.50 -9.94 -23.70
C LEU A 125 2.02 -10.64 -22.43
N ASP A 126 2.88 -11.37 -21.74
CA ASP A 126 2.54 -12.02 -20.47
C ASP A 126 2.33 -10.99 -19.35
N GLU A 127 3.16 -9.94 -19.26
CA GLU A 127 2.91 -8.82 -18.33
C GLU A 127 1.54 -8.16 -18.57
N MET A 128 1.20 -7.91 -19.84
CA MET A 128 -0.10 -7.32 -20.20
C MET A 128 -1.27 -8.25 -19.86
N LYS A 129 -1.13 -9.56 -20.05
CA LYS A 129 -2.14 -10.55 -19.62
C LYS A 129 -2.35 -10.51 -18.10
N ASP A 130 -1.27 -10.47 -17.32
CA ASP A 130 -1.34 -10.40 -15.85
C ASP A 130 -2.02 -9.12 -15.38
N ARG A 131 -1.69 -7.98 -16.02
CA ARG A 131 -2.36 -6.69 -15.76
C ARG A 131 -3.85 -6.75 -16.07
N ILE A 132 -4.23 -7.35 -17.21
CA ILE A 132 -5.64 -7.55 -17.58
C ILE A 132 -6.35 -8.42 -16.53
N ALA A 133 -5.75 -9.51 -16.09
CA ALA A 133 -6.33 -10.39 -15.08
C ALA A 133 -6.55 -9.66 -13.74
N SER A 134 -5.56 -8.88 -13.28
CA SER A 134 -5.67 -8.06 -12.08
C SER A 134 -6.76 -6.99 -12.20
N ASP A 135 -6.83 -6.29 -13.34
CA ASP A 135 -7.88 -5.28 -13.57
C ASP A 135 -9.28 -5.91 -13.69
N GLN A 136 -9.40 -7.12 -14.25
CA GLN A 136 -10.65 -7.88 -14.26
C GLN A 136 -11.09 -8.28 -12.84
N GLU A 137 -10.17 -8.69 -11.97
CA GLU A 137 -10.47 -8.98 -10.57
C GLU A 137 -10.93 -7.72 -9.81
N ARG A 138 -10.24 -6.60 -10.01
CA ARG A 138 -10.62 -5.29 -9.45
C ARG A 138 -12.00 -4.87 -9.93
N ALA A 139 -12.28 -5.01 -11.23
CA ALA A 139 -13.60 -4.72 -11.81
C ALA A 139 -14.69 -5.62 -11.23
N ALA A 140 -14.43 -6.93 -11.07
CA ALA A 140 -15.38 -7.85 -10.44
C ALA A 140 -15.65 -7.48 -8.97
N THR A 141 -14.63 -7.10 -8.23
CA THR A 141 -14.76 -6.63 -6.84
C THR A 141 -15.57 -5.34 -6.76
N LEU A 142 -15.28 -4.36 -7.63
CA LEU A 142 -16.02 -3.11 -7.69
C LEU A 142 -17.49 -3.35 -8.06
N LYS A 143 -17.75 -4.22 -9.04
CA LYS A 143 -19.12 -4.60 -9.42
C LYS A 143 -19.89 -5.20 -8.25
N ARG A 144 -19.28 -6.09 -7.46
CA ARG A 144 -19.90 -6.62 -6.23
C ARG A 144 -20.18 -5.52 -5.20
N LYS A 145 -19.25 -4.57 -5.01
CA LYS A 145 -19.45 -3.43 -4.09
C LYS A 145 -20.61 -2.53 -4.54
N VAL A 146 -20.69 -2.22 -5.83
CA VAL A 146 -21.80 -1.43 -6.40
C VAL A 146 -23.12 -2.17 -6.25
N GLN A 147 -23.18 -3.46 -6.61
CA GLN A 147 -24.40 -4.26 -6.42
C GLN A 147 -24.85 -4.32 -4.95
N LEU A 148 -23.90 -4.45 -4.02
CA LEU A 148 -24.18 -4.43 -2.59
C LEU A 148 -24.70 -3.05 -2.17
N HIS A 149 -24.08 -1.96 -2.63
CA HIS A 149 -24.54 -0.60 -2.40
C HIS A 149 -25.94 -0.33 -2.97
N ASP A 150 -26.27 -0.84 -4.15
CA ASP A 150 -27.61 -0.71 -4.74
C ASP A 150 -28.66 -1.54 -3.97
N SER A 151 -28.24 -2.65 -3.33
CA SER A 151 -29.10 -3.53 -2.53
C SER A 151 -29.34 -2.98 -1.12
N LEU A 152 -28.33 -2.33 -0.54
CA LEU A 152 -28.43 -1.57 0.70
C LEU A 152 -29.14 -0.27 0.38
N LYS A 153 -30.42 -0.14 0.76
CA LYS A 153 -31.15 1.12 0.61
C LYS A 153 -30.37 2.23 1.34
N THR A 154 -29.64 3.06 0.59
CA THR A 154 -28.87 4.19 1.14
C THR A 154 -29.79 5.21 1.78
N GLU A 155 -31.04 5.25 1.35
CA GLU A 155 -32.09 6.10 1.92
C GLU A 155 -32.23 5.93 3.43
N ASP A 156 -32.16 4.70 3.96
CA ASP A 156 -32.25 4.47 5.41
C ASP A 156 -31.01 5.02 6.16
N HIS A 157 -29.82 4.95 5.54
CA HIS A 157 -28.59 5.48 6.10
C HIS A 157 -28.50 7.01 6.02
N ASP A 158 -28.94 7.60 4.91
CA ASP A 158 -29.00 9.05 4.72
C ASP A 158 -30.01 9.67 5.69
N MET A 159 -31.19 9.06 5.83
CA MET A 159 -32.18 9.46 6.85
C MET A 159 -31.63 9.37 8.27
N MET A 160 -30.87 8.32 8.59
CA MET A 160 -30.22 8.18 9.89
C MET A 160 -29.15 9.25 10.12
N SER A 161 -28.34 9.54 9.10
CA SER A 161 -27.31 10.58 9.12
C SER A 161 -27.91 11.97 9.36
N ASP A 162 -29.01 12.29 8.67
CA ASP A 162 -29.75 13.54 8.85
C ASP A 162 -30.37 13.64 10.25
N ALA A 163 -30.98 12.56 10.75
CA ALA A 163 -31.54 12.50 12.10
C ALA A 163 -30.45 12.74 13.18
N LEU A 164 -29.27 12.14 12.99
CA LEU A 164 -28.10 12.40 13.84
C LEU A 164 -27.64 13.84 13.73
N GLY A 165 -27.58 14.41 12.53
CA GLY A 165 -27.23 15.81 12.28
C GLY A 165 -28.14 16.80 13.04
N VAL A 166 -29.44 16.52 13.09
CA VAL A 166 -30.41 17.31 13.87
C VAL A 166 -30.13 17.20 15.37
N LYS A 167 -29.90 15.99 15.89
CA LYS A 167 -29.58 15.78 17.32
C LYS A 167 -28.27 16.46 17.72
N ILE A 168 -27.24 16.36 16.89
CA ILE A 168 -25.95 17.01 17.10
C ILE A 168 -26.12 18.53 17.13
N THR A 169 -26.94 19.08 16.23
CA THR A 169 -27.23 20.52 16.21
C THR A 169 -27.94 20.97 17.49
N GLU A 170 -28.86 20.16 18.02
CA GLU A 170 -29.53 20.45 19.29
C GLU A 170 -28.56 20.43 20.48
N VAL A 171 -27.69 19.42 20.56
CA VAL A 171 -26.66 19.34 21.61
C VAL A 171 -25.69 20.51 21.52
N HIS A 172 -25.23 20.86 20.31
CA HIS A 172 -24.35 22.00 20.09
C HIS A 172 -25.00 23.32 20.54
N ARG A 173 -26.29 23.51 20.23
CA ARG A 173 -27.07 24.68 20.67
C ARG A 173 -27.12 24.79 22.20
N CYS A 174 -27.30 23.67 22.90
CA CYS A 174 -27.36 23.64 24.36
C CYS A 174 -25.99 23.82 25.03
N CYS A 175 -24.92 23.25 24.47
CA CYS A 175 -23.62 23.17 25.15
C CYS A 175 -22.65 24.31 24.78
N VAL A 176 -22.75 24.88 23.57
CA VAL A 176 -21.77 25.83 23.04
C VAL A 176 -22.39 27.20 22.77
N ASP A 177 -23.12 27.36 21.66
CA ASP A 177 -23.78 28.62 21.30
C ASP A 177 -24.94 28.36 20.33
N SER A 178 -26.06 29.06 20.53
CA SER A 178 -27.24 28.98 19.67
C SER A 178 -27.10 29.75 18.35
N ARG A 179 -26.03 30.55 18.18
CA ARG A 179 -25.88 31.48 17.06
C ARG A 179 -25.12 30.92 15.84
N LEU A 180 -24.40 29.79 15.99
CA LEU A 180 -23.58 29.21 14.92
C LEU A 180 -24.29 28.04 14.23
N THR A 181 -25.27 28.37 13.39
CA THR A 181 -26.07 27.39 12.64
C THR A 181 -25.39 26.88 11.36
N TYR A 182 -24.42 27.61 10.81
CA TYR A 182 -23.77 27.31 9.52
C TYR A 182 -22.64 26.28 9.59
N LEU A 183 -22.32 25.75 10.78
CA LEU A 183 -21.29 24.73 10.94
C LEU A 183 -21.76 23.36 10.44
N SER A 184 -20.84 22.61 9.83
CA SER A 184 -21.08 21.21 9.47
C SER A 184 -21.32 20.35 10.72
N THR A 185 -21.96 19.20 10.55
CA THR A 185 -22.25 18.26 11.64
C THR A 185 -20.98 17.84 12.39
N LEU A 186 -19.87 17.64 11.67
CA LEU A 186 -18.60 17.28 12.26
C LEU A 186 -17.99 18.43 13.07
N GLU A 187 -17.98 19.64 12.53
CA GLU A 187 -17.47 20.83 13.24
C GLU A 187 -18.26 21.11 14.52
N LYS A 188 -19.59 20.93 14.48
CA LYS A 188 -20.46 21.02 15.67
C LYS A 188 -20.05 20.00 16.74
N LEU A 189 -19.78 18.75 16.34
CA LEU A 189 -19.30 17.72 17.27
C LEU A 189 -17.95 18.09 17.88
N SER A 190 -16.98 18.52 17.07
CA SER A 190 -15.66 18.94 17.55
C SER A 190 -15.75 20.10 18.54
N SER A 191 -16.68 21.04 18.31
CA SER A 191 -16.90 22.15 19.24
C SER A 191 -17.46 21.69 20.59
N VAL A 192 -18.41 20.76 20.58
CA VAL A 192 -18.95 20.14 21.81
C VAL A 192 -17.85 19.39 22.55
N GLU A 193 -17.06 18.59 21.85
CA GLU A 193 -15.93 17.84 22.43
C GLU A 193 -14.91 18.78 23.08
N TYR A 194 -14.54 19.85 22.39
CA TYR A 194 -13.65 20.87 22.93
C TYR A 194 -14.23 21.51 24.21
N ARG A 195 -15.53 21.86 24.19
CA ARG A 195 -16.20 22.44 25.37
C ARG A 195 -16.21 21.48 26.56
N ILE A 196 -16.48 20.20 26.32
CA ILE A 196 -16.45 19.14 27.34
C ILE A 196 -15.04 19.01 27.93
N SER A 197 -14.02 18.96 27.07
CA SER A 197 -12.62 18.86 27.48
C SER A 197 -12.20 20.04 28.36
N LEU A 198 -12.60 21.26 27.97
CA LEU A 198 -12.33 22.47 28.75
C LEU A 198 -13.03 22.44 30.12
N LEU A 199 -14.28 21.96 30.18
CA LEU A 199 -15.01 21.81 31.45
C LEU A 199 -14.34 20.79 32.38
N PHE A 200 -13.81 19.69 31.83
CA PHE A 200 -13.05 18.71 32.62
C PHE A 200 -11.76 19.30 33.17
N GLN A 201 -11.00 20.05 32.37
CA GLN A 201 -9.81 20.76 32.86
C GLN A 201 -10.15 21.76 33.98
N PHE A 202 -11.26 22.48 33.85
CA PHE A 202 -11.73 23.35 34.93
C PHE A 202 -12.11 22.55 36.18
N LEU A 203 -12.79 21.42 36.04
CA LEU A 203 -13.14 20.57 37.17
C LEU A 203 -11.91 20.02 37.90
N GLU A 204 -10.88 19.62 37.16
CA GLU A 204 -9.62 19.10 37.71
C GLU A 204 -8.75 20.18 38.38
N SER A 205 -8.84 21.43 37.91
CA SER A 205 -8.07 22.54 38.48
C SER A 205 -8.67 23.14 39.76
N ILE A 206 -9.88 22.71 40.17
CA ILE A 206 -10.48 23.18 41.42
C ILE A 206 -9.68 22.63 42.62
N PRO A 207 -9.18 23.51 43.52
CA PRO A 207 -8.44 23.09 44.71
C PRO A 207 -9.28 22.21 45.64
N LYS A 208 -8.62 21.23 46.28
CA LYS A 208 -9.29 20.27 47.18
C LYS A 208 -9.89 20.97 48.41
N GLU A 209 -9.25 22.03 48.89
CA GLU A 209 -9.68 22.84 50.02
C GLU A 209 -11.05 23.51 49.74
N ASN A 210 -11.22 24.02 48.52
CA ASN A 210 -12.49 24.62 48.09
C ASN A 210 -13.59 23.55 47.97
N LEU A 211 -13.24 22.33 47.54
CA LEU A 211 -14.20 21.22 47.48
C LEU A 211 -14.65 20.78 48.88
N GLU A 212 -13.74 20.67 49.84
CA GLU A 212 -14.09 20.28 51.21
C GLU A 212 -14.94 21.35 51.91
N THR A 213 -14.60 22.62 51.76
CA THR A 213 -15.44 23.71 52.28
C THR A 213 -16.83 23.73 51.66
N LEU A 214 -16.97 23.54 50.34
CA LEU A 214 -18.27 23.41 49.68
C LEU A 214 -19.06 22.18 50.14
N ARG A 215 -18.38 21.05 50.41
CA ARG A 215 -19.01 19.85 50.98
C ARG A 215 -19.56 20.13 52.37
N LEU A 216 -18.77 20.75 53.23
CA LEU A 216 -19.18 21.13 54.58
C LEU A 216 -20.36 22.10 54.56
N ILE A 217 -20.36 23.12 53.69
CA ILE A 217 -21.49 24.05 53.53
C ILE A 217 -22.75 23.31 53.06
N LYS A 218 -22.63 22.46 52.04
CA LYS A 218 -23.77 21.68 51.53
C LYS A 218 -24.35 20.75 52.60
N ASP A 219 -23.50 20.10 53.38
CA ASP A 219 -23.95 19.16 54.42
C ASP A 219 -24.46 19.89 55.66
N SER A 220 -23.89 21.04 56.03
CA SER A 220 -24.42 21.90 57.10
C SER A 220 -25.79 22.48 56.72
N GLU A 221 -25.97 22.89 55.47
CA GLU A 221 -27.25 23.38 54.94
C GLU A 221 -28.33 22.29 54.96
N ARG A 222 -28.00 21.09 54.48
CA ARG A 222 -28.89 19.92 54.54
C ARG A 222 -29.30 19.59 55.98
N THR A 223 -28.34 19.57 56.91
CA THR A 223 -28.65 19.30 58.33
C THR A 223 -29.46 20.43 58.94
N SER A 224 -29.22 21.69 58.57
CA SER A 224 -30.01 22.84 59.02
C SER A 224 -31.46 22.74 58.58
N ARG A 225 -31.73 22.45 57.30
CA ARG A 225 -33.10 22.22 56.79
C ARG A 225 -33.83 21.12 57.54
N LEU A 226 -33.13 20.03 57.87
CA LEU A 226 -33.73 18.93 58.63
C LEU A 226 -34.12 19.35 60.05
N ARG A 227 -33.26 20.12 60.73
CA ARG A 227 -33.55 20.65 62.07
C ARG A 227 -34.72 21.64 62.04
N GLU A 228 -34.76 22.51 61.05
CA GLU A 228 -35.84 23.49 60.87
C GLU A 228 -37.19 22.79 60.66
N GLU A 229 -37.24 21.76 59.81
CA GLU A 229 -38.46 20.97 59.60
C GLU A 229 -38.90 20.24 60.88
N GLN A 230 -37.96 19.67 61.66
CA GLN A 230 -38.29 19.05 62.94
C GLN A 230 -38.88 20.05 63.93
N LEU A 231 -38.25 21.22 64.08
CA LEU A 231 -38.74 22.27 64.97
C LEU A 231 -40.10 22.81 64.51
N ARG A 232 -40.33 22.91 63.21
CA ARG A 232 -41.63 23.29 62.64
C ARG A 232 -42.72 22.29 63.02
N LEU A 233 -42.44 20.99 62.94
CA LEU A 233 -43.37 19.93 63.34
C LEU A 233 -43.67 19.97 64.84
N GLU A 234 -42.67 20.20 65.68
CA GLU A 234 -42.85 20.35 67.13
C GLU A 234 -43.69 21.57 67.49
N ARG A 235 -43.40 22.73 66.89
CA ARG A 235 -44.20 23.95 67.03
C ARG A 235 -45.65 23.71 66.61
N GLN A 236 -45.88 23.02 65.49
CA GLN A 236 -47.23 22.69 65.04
C GLN A 236 -47.95 21.79 66.03
N LYS A 237 -47.31 20.73 66.54
CA LYS A 237 -47.88 19.86 67.58
C LYS A 237 -48.22 20.65 68.86
N HIS A 238 -47.33 21.54 69.29
CA HIS A 238 -47.55 22.38 70.47
C HIS A 238 -48.74 23.34 70.26
N LEU A 239 -48.79 24.03 69.12
CA LEU A 239 -49.90 24.90 68.75
C LEU A 239 -51.23 24.14 68.66
N GLU A 240 -51.23 22.91 68.12
CA GLU A 240 -52.42 22.06 68.10
C GLU A 240 -52.87 21.65 69.51
N MET A 241 -51.94 21.34 70.41
CA MET A 241 -52.24 21.03 71.81
C MET A 241 -52.83 22.23 72.55
N LEU A 242 -52.24 23.41 72.38
CA LEU A 242 -52.77 24.68 72.89
C LEU A 242 -54.17 24.97 72.33
N LYS A 243 -54.37 24.80 71.02
CA LYS A 243 -55.67 24.97 70.37
C LYS A 243 -56.72 24.02 70.95
N LYS A 244 -56.37 22.74 71.15
CA LYS A 244 -57.26 21.75 71.81
C LYS A 244 -57.53 22.11 73.27
N CYS A 245 -56.55 22.61 74.01
CA CYS A 245 -56.75 23.08 75.39
C CYS A 245 -57.70 24.27 75.46
N LYS A 246 -57.46 25.28 74.61
CA LYS A 246 -58.32 26.45 74.46
C LYS A 246 -59.74 26.06 74.07
N GLN A 247 -59.90 25.17 73.08
CA GLN A 247 -61.22 24.68 72.69
C GLN A 247 -61.93 24.00 73.86
N ARG A 248 -61.26 23.09 74.59
CA ARG A 248 -61.83 22.43 75.78
C ARG A 248 -62.22 23.41 76.89
N SER A 249 -61.54 24.54 77.01
CA SER A 249 -61.87 25.59 77.99
C SER A 249 -63.05 26.45 77.55
N MET A 250 -63.20 26.69 76.25
CA MET A 250 -64.29 27.51 75.68
C MET A 250 -65.57 26.69 75.45
N ASP A 251 -65.45 25.37 75.31
CA ASP A 251 -66.59 24.46 75.21
C ASP A 251 -67.42 24.54 76.50
N GLU A 252 -68.75 24.68 76.34
CA GLU A 252 -69.65 24.75 77.48
C GLU A 252 -69.49 23.52 78.37
N SER A 253 -69.17 23.74 79.65
CA SER A 253 -69.10 22.64 80.61
C SER A 253 -70.43 21.89 80.60
N LYS A 254 -70.39 20.55 80.48
CA LYS A 254 -71.59 19.72 80.50
C LYS A 254 -72.42 20.09 81.73
N LYS A 255 -73.65 20.56 81.51
CA LYS A 255 -74.58 20.92 82.59
C LYS A 255 -74.72 19.70 83.50
N LYS A 256 -74.24 19.82 84.75
CA LYS A 256 -74.31 18.72 85.73
C LYS A 256 -75.77 18.47 86.07
N THR A 257 -76.40 17.50 85.43
CA THR A 257 -77.71 16.98 85.82
C THR A 257 -77.53 16.07 87.04
N GLY A 258 -77.60 16.65 88.24
CA GLY A 258 -77.41 15.94 89.51
C GLY A 258 -77.47 16.84 90.74
N ARG A 259 -77.20 16.30 91.93
CA ARG A 259 -77.15 17.07 93.19
C ARG A 259 -76.02 18.11 93.14
N LYS A 260 -76.33 19.36 93.51
CA LYS A 260 -75.34 20.45 93.59
C LYS A 260 -74.22 20.07 94.58
N LEU A 261 -72.97 20.23 94.15
CA LEU A 261 -71.81 20.06 95.03
C LEU A 261 -71.89 21.10 96.16
N ARG A 262 -71.81 20.64 97.41
CA ARG A 262 -71.67 21.53 98.57
C ARG A 262 -70.23 22.04 98.62
N PRO A 263 -69.99 23.35 98.83
CA PRO A 263 -68.63 23.83 99.07
C PRO A 263 -68.03 23.11 100.27
N ARG A 264 -66.79 22.64 100.14
CA ARG A 264 -66.07 21.93 101.22
C ARG A 264 -65.54 22.88 102.29
N CYS A 265 -65.47 24.17 101.99
CA CYS A 265 -65.06 25.23 102.89
C CYS A 265 -65.82 26.52 102.57
N PHE A 266 -65.97 27.37 103.58
CA PHE A 266 -66.38 28.76 103.43
C PHE A 266 -65.10 29.62 103.50
N PRO A 267 -64.54 30.09 102.37
CA PRO A 267 -63.42 31.01 102.42
C PRO A 267 -63.87 32.30 103.10
N VAL A 268 -63.13 32.71 104.14
CA VAL A 268 -63.35 33.99 104.82
C VAL A 268 -62.90 35.09 103.87
N GLU A 269 -63.80 36.04 103.59
CA GLU A 269 -63.48 37.23 102.80
C GLU A 269 -62.45 38.08 103.57
N GLN A 270 -61.18 38.00 103.19
CA GLN A 270 -60.21 39.00 103.56
C GLN A 270 -60.48 40.24 102.70
N LYS A 271 -60.80 41.37 103.35
CA LYS A 271 -60.91 42.66 102.67
C LYS A 271 -59.51 43.09 102.23
N ILE A 272 -59.16 42.76 100.99
CA ILE A 272 -57.98 43.32 100.33
C ILE A 272 -58.41 44.69 99.81
N THR A 273 -57.87 45.74 100.42
CA THR A 273 -57.95 47.10 99.86
C THR A 273 -56.99 47.14 98.69
N VAL A 274 -57.50 47.00 97.47
CA VAL A 274 -56.71 47.21 96.25
C VAL A 274 -56.54 48.73 96.10
N SER A 275 -55.36 49.24 96.43
CA SER A 275 -54.92 50.55 95.94
C SER A 275 -54.69 50.43 94.44
N GLU A 276 -55.38 51.24 93.64
CA GLU A 276 -55.01 51.50 92.24
C GLU A 276 -53.71 52.31 92.25
N GLU A 277 -52.59 51.62 92.40
CA GLU A 277 -51.30 52.14 91.96
C GLU A 277 -50.97 51.42 90.65
N ASP A 278 -51.09 52.17 89.55
CA ASP A 278 -50.50 51.82 88.26
C ASP A 278 -48.98 51.66 88.46
N ASN A 279 -48.53 50.43 88.69
CA ASN A 279 -47.13 50.06 88.65
C ASN A 279 -46.93 49.09 87.48
N ILE A 280 -46.74 49.67 86.30
CA ILE A 280 -45.93 49.07 85.24
C ILE A 280 -44.55 49.72 85.44
N PRO A 281 -43.49 48.98 85.83
CA PRO A 281 -42.84 48.04 84.90
C PRO A 281 -42.14 46.83 85.58
N ALA A 282 -42.47 45.60 85.18
CA ALA A 282 -41.71 44.41 85.63
C ALA A 282 -41.54 43.33 84.55
N GLU A 283 -41.78 43.64 83.27
CA GLU A 283 -41.43 42.72 82.20
C GLU A 283 -39.93 42.79 81.83
N GLU A 284 -39.29 43.95 81.95
CA GLU A 284 -37.86 44.11 81.64
C GLU A 284 -36.94 43.48 82.71
N GLU A 285 -37.31 43.54 84.00
CA GLU A 285 -36.49 43.00 85.10
C GLU A 285 -36.56 41.46 85.20
N LEU A 286 -37.71 40.87 84.89
CA LEU A 286 -37.85 39.41 84.78
C LEU A 286 -37.09 38.83 83.58
N HIS A 287 -37.00 39.59 82.49
CA HIS A 287 -36.25 39.16 81.32
C HIS A 287 -34.73 39.24 81.54
N ALA A 288 -34.25 40.22 82.32
CA ALA A 288 -32.85 40.27 82.74
C ALA A 288 -32.48 39.07 83.63
N PHE A 289 -33.33 38.71 84.60
CA PHE A 289 -33.08 37.58 85.51
C PHE A 289 -33.08 36.19 84.84
N LEU A 290 -33.82 36.02 83.74
CA LEU A 290 -33.96 34.72 83.07
C LEU A 290 -32.95 34.48 81.94
N PHE A 291 -32.29 35.52 81.43
CA PHE A 291 -31.41 35.44 80.26
C PHE A 291 -30.01 36.04 80.47
N GLU A 292 -29.62 36.32 81.72
CA GLU A 292 -28.20 36.48 82.03
C GLU A 292 -27.53 35.09 82.00
N ASP A 293 -26.79 34.83 80.92
CA ASP A 293 -25.86 33.70 80.83
C ASP A 293 -24.63 34.00 81.71
N ASP A 294 -24.40 33.19 82.75
CA ASP A 294 -23.12 33.15 83.47
C ASP A 294 -22.00 32.74 82.48
N GLU A 295 -20.90 33.51 82.47
CA GLU A 295 -19.68 33.29 81.67
C GLU A 295 -19.10 31.86 81.70
#